data_AF-A0A5B9M4N8-F1
#
_entry.id   AF-A0A5B9M4N8-F1
#
_cell.length_a   1.000
_cell.length_b   1.000
_cell.length_c   1.000
_cell.angle_alpha   90.00
_cell.angle_beta   90.00
_cell.angle_gamma   90.00
#
_symmetry.space_group_name_H-M   'P 1'
#
loop_
_entity.id
_entity.type
_entity.pdbx_description
1 polymer ?
#
loop_
_entity_poly.entity_id
_entity_poly.type
_entity_poly.pdbx_seq_one_letter_code
_entity_poly.pdbx_strand_id
1 'polypeptide(L)'
;MYRKVFILLLAAFFVAALSGTASGAVYNERKGEVYDTIQGALDDCGPGDSIRVDDGTYTENIQIDKENVFLTSINRGAVVINPVDPNRPVISVKAAGVGIRGFNITGGNDYGIVVNASNCTVSRNYITTAGGIKLNGSSNSTIIYNTITSGGDAIDLINSSGNLISRNIITLR
;
A
#
# COMPACT_ATOMS: atom_id res chain seq x y z
N MET A 1 -51.95 9.60 41.79
CA MET A 1 -50.80 10.45 41.44
C MET A 1 -49.51 9.74 41.87
N TYR A 2 -48.59 9.54 40.91
CA TYR A 2 -47.19 9.10 40.97
C TYR A 2 -46.82 7.69 41.48
N ARG A 3 -46.57 6.81 40.50
CA ARG A 3 -45.88 5.53 40.58
C ARG A 3 -44.37 5.80 40.43
N LYS A 4 -43.58 5.63 41.49
CA LYS A 4 -42.10 5.79 41.44
C LYS A 4 -41.49 4.51 40.86
N VAL A 5 -41.01 4.57 39.62
CA VAL A 5 -40.18 3.53 39.02
C VAL A 5 -38.73 3.97 39.17
N PHE A 6 -37.94 3.20 39.92
CA PHE A 6 -36.50 3.42 40.10
C PHE A 6 -35.79 2.56 39.04
N ILE A 7 -35.28 3.19 37.97
CA ILE A 7 -34.48 2.49 36.96
C ILE A 7 -33.01 2.65 37.35
N LEU A 8 -32.37 1.54 37.74
CA LEU A 8 -30.92 1.43 37.88
C LEU A 8 -30.27 1.52 36.50
N LEU A 9 -29.55 2.61 36.24
CA LEU A 9 -28.67 2.73 35.07
C LEU A 9 -27.40 1.90 35.32
N LEU A 10 -27.33 0.74 34.67
CA LEU A 10 -26.11 -0.05 34.58
C LEU A 10 -25.17 0.62 33.57
N ALA A 11 -24.12 1.28 34.05
CA ALA A 11 -23.07 1.79 33.17
C ALA A 11 -22.22 0.60 32.69
N ALA A 12 -22.48 0.13 31.47
CA ALA A 12 -21.60 -0.83 30.80
C ALA A 12 -20.34 -0.08 30.35
N PHE A 13 -19.23 -0.31 31.05
CA PHE A 13 -17.91 0.17 30.65
C PHE A 13 -17.47 -0.65 29.43
N PHE A 14 -17.68 -0.12 28.24
CA PHE A 14 -17.21 -0.74 27.00
C PHE A 14 -15.70 -0.55 26.93
N VAL A 15 -14.95 -1.62 27.19
CA VAL A 15 -13.52 -1.67 26.89
C VAL A 15 -13.41 -1.61 25.36
N ALA A 16 -12.96 -0.49 24.82
CA ALA A 16 -12.54 -0.43 23.42
C ALA A 16 -11.37 -1.41 23.28
N ALA A 17 -11.61 -2.52 22.58
CA ALA A 17 -10.55 -3.45 22.22
C ALA A 17 -9.46 -2.65 21.50
N LEU A 18 -8.22 -2.75 21.98
CA LEU A 18 -7.04 -2.51 21.15
C LEU A 18 -7.18 -3.50 19.99
N SER A 19 -7.72 -3.05 18.86
CA SER A 19 -7.67 -3.83 17.63
C SER A 19 -6.21 -3.83 17.19
N GLY A 20 -5.45 -4.78 17.74
CA GLY A 20 -4.17 -5.17 17.21
C GLY A 20 -4.40 -5.47 15.74
N THR A 21 -3.84 -4.64 14.87
CA THR A 21 -3.84 -4.86 13.43
C THR A 21 -3.13 -6.18 13.18
N ALA A 22 -3.88 -7.23 12.87
CA ALA A 22 -3.30 -8.51 12.50
C ALA A 22 -2.68 -8.38 11.11
N SER A 23 -1.38 -8.61 11.03
CA SER A 23 -0.68 -8.88 9.77
C SER A 23 -1.09 -10.26 9.26
N GLY A 24 -1.32 -10.39 7.96
CA GLY A 24 -1.49 -11.69 7.30
C GLY A 24 -0.14 -12.31 6.96
N ALA A 25 -0.14 -13.52 6.39
CA ALA A 25 1.08 -14.12 5.88
C ALA A 25 1.60 -13.40 4.63
N VAL A 26 2.93 -13.31 4.50
CA VAL A 26 3.59 -12.90 3.26
C VAL A 26 4.33 -14.10 2.68
N TYR A 27 4.10 -14.42 1.41
CA TYR A 27 4.63 -15.62 0.77
C TYR A 27 5.50 -15.28 -0.43
N ASN A 28 6.74 -15.78 -0.44
CA ASN A 28 7.57 -15.79 -1.64
C ASN A 28 7.30 -17.09 -2.42
N GLU A 29 6.63 -16.97 -3.57
CA GLU A 29 6.20 -18.13 -4.36
C GLU A 29 7.36 -18.94 -4.93
N ARG A 30 8.51 -18.30 -5.21
CA ARG A 30 9.67 -19.00 -5.77
C ARG A 30 10.39 -19.83 -4.71
N LYS A 31 10.54 -19.26 -3.52
CA LYS A 31 11.27 -19.92 -2.41
C LYS A 31 10.39 -20.91 -1.64
N GLY A 32 9.08 -20.72 -1.65
CA GLY A 32 8.18 -21.49 -0.82
C GLY A 32 8.22 -21.09 0.65
N GLU A 33 8.65 -19.86 0.94
CA GLU A 33 8.88 -19.36 2.30
C GLU A 33 7.81 -18.33 2.69
N VAL A 34 7.50 -18.32 4.00
CA VAL A 34 6.51 -17.42 4.61
C VAL A 34 7.22 -16.46 5.57
N TYR A 35 6.79 -15.21 5.55
CA TYR A 35 7.34 -14.11 6.33
C TYR A 35 6.21 -13.37 7.05
N ASP A 36 6.55 -12.74 8.18
CA ASP A 36 5.60 -11.96 8.99
C ASP A 36 5.38 -10.53 8.44
N THR A 37 6.34 -10.05 7.63
CA THR A 37 6.38 -8.68 7.10
C THR A 37 6.62 -8.67 5.60
N ILE A 38 6.13 -7.63 4.93
CA ILE A 38 6.34 -7.45 3.49
C ILE A 38 7.82 -7.15 3.24
N GLN A 39 8.44 -6.28 4.06
CA GLN A 39 9.84 -5.96 3.89
C GLN A 39 10.75 -7.17 4.14
N GLY A 40 10.43 -8.04 5.10
CA GLY A 40 11.21 -9.26 5.35
C GLY A 40 11.23 -10.19 4.14
N ALA A 41 10.10 -10.36 3.46
CA ALA A 41 10.03 -11.13 2.22
C ALA A 41 10.82 -10.48 1.08
N LEU A 42 10.80 -9.16 0.98
CA LEU A 42 11.53 -8.40 -0.05
C LEU A 42 13.04 -8.36 0.20
N ASP A 43 13.48 -8.33 1.46
CA ASP A 43 14.89 -8.34 1.84
C ASP A 43 15.55 -9.67 1.46
N ASP A 44 14.81 -10.76 1.56
CA ASP A 44 15.28 -12.10 1.23
C ASP A 44 15.03 -12.49 -0.25
N CYS A 45 14.15 -11.79 -0.98
CA CYS A 45 13.82 -12.16 -2.36
C CYS A 45 14.99 -11.98 -3.35
N GLY A 46 14.94 -12.76 -4.44
CA GLY A 46 15.81 -12.59 -5.60
C GLY A 46 15.14 -11.80 -6.73
N PRO A 47 15.91 -11.37 -7.75
CA PRO A 47 15.33 -10.80 -8.96
C PRO A 47 14.34 -11.76 -9.64
N GLY A 48 13.19 -11.23 -10.07
CA GLY A 48 12.14 -12.04 -10.71
C GLY A 48 11.23 -12.81 -9.74
N ASP A 49 11.34 -12.59 -8.43
CA ASP A 49 10.48 -13.23 -7.43
C ASP A 49 9.07 -12.62 -7.40
N SER A 50 8.10 -13.43 -7.00
CA SER A 50 6.71 -13.02 -6.79
C SER A 50 6.39 -13.13 -5.30
N ILE A 51 6.03 -11.98 -4.72
CA ILE A 51 5.66 -11.84 -3.32
C ILE A 51 4.16 -11.65 -3.24
N ARG A 52 3.47 -12.60 -2.61
CA ARG A 52 2.04 -12.55 -2.35
C ARG A 52 1.77 -12.18 -0.92
N VAL A 53 0.82 -11.28 -0.73
CA VAL A 53 0.48 -10.76 0.59
C VAL A 53 -0.97 -11.11 0.89
N ASP A 54 -1.19 -11.81 2.00
CA ASP A 54 -2.52 -12.14 2.49
C ASP A 54 -3.17 -10.96 3.22
N ASP A 55 -4.49 -11.01 3.32
CA ASP A 55 -5.30 -9.96 3.92
C ASP A 55 -4.84 -9.61 5.33
N GLY A 56 -4.69 -8.32 5.59
CA GLY A 56 -4.14 -7.83 6.84
C GLY A 56 -3.70 -6.38 6.74
N THR A 57 -3.28 -5.83 7.88
CA THR A 57 -2.73 -4.49 7.96
C THR A 57 -1.25 -4.55 8.30
N TYR A 58 -0.44 -4.00 7.42
CA TYR A 58 1.01 -3.98 7.50
C TYR A 58 1.45 -2.54 7.78
N THR A 59 2.12 -2.32 8.91
CA THR A 59 2.65 -1.00 9.27
C THR A 59 4.14 -0.97 8.97
N GLU A 60 4.49 -0.58 7.74
CA GLU A 60 5.83 -0.64 7.16
C GLU A 60 6.02 0.47 6.12
N ASN A 61 7.22 1.05 6.01
CA ASN A 61 7.63 1.77 4.81
C ASN A 61 8.42 0.80 3.92
N ILE A 62 7.87 0.46 2.76
CA ILE A 62 8.39 -0.60 1.89
C ILE A 62 9.44 -0.06 0.92
N GLN A 63 10.54 -0.79 0.76
CA GLN A 63 11.55 -0.58 -0.27
C GLN A 63 11.67 -1.82 -1.14
N ILE A 64 11.55 -1.63 -2.46
CA ILE A 64 11.76 -2.69 -3.47
C ILE A 64 12.98 -2.32 -4.30
N ASP A 65 14.08 -3.05 -4.13
CA ASP A 65 15.36 -2.79 -4.78
C ASP A 65 15.91 -3.98 -5.58
N LYS A 66 15.12 -5.04 -5.76
CA LYS A 66 15.42 -6.15 -6.66
C LYS A 66 14.60 -6.04 -7.95
N GLU A 67 15.24 -6.32 -9.07
CA GLU A 67 14.63 -6.20 -10.39
C GLU A 67 13.55 -7.24 -10.63
N ASN A 68 12.54 -6.88 -11.42
CA ASN A 68 11.47 -7.78 -11.86
C ASN A 68 10.69 -8.45 -10.71
N VAL A 69 10.66 -7.83 -9.53
CA VAL A 69 9.85 -8.32 -8.41
C VAL A 69 8.38 -7.96 -8.60
N PHE A 70 7.50 -8.93 -8.37
CA PHE A 70 6.05 -8.73 -8.41
C PHE A 70 5.46 -8.81 -7.01
N LEU A 71 5.12 -7.65 -6.44
CA LEU A 71 4.42 -7.54 -5.16
C LEU A 71 2.91 -7.46 -5.41
N THR A 72 2.17 -8.47 -4.95
CA THR A 72 0.74 -8.61 -5.24
C THR A 72 -0.07 -8.95 -3.99
N SER A 73 -1.13 -8.18 -3.74
CA SER A 73 -2.15 -8.53 -2.76
C SER A 73 -3.02 -9.69 -3.28
N ILE A 74 -3.33 -10.68 -2.43
CA ILE A 74 -4.18 -11.81 -2.80
C ILE A 74 -5.61 -11.36 -3.11
N ASN A 75 -6.19 -10.50 -2.28
CA ASN A 75 -7.51 -9.90 -2.47
C ASN A 75 -7.37 -8.39 -2.60
N ARG A 76 -7.77 -7.88 -3.77
CA ARG A 76 -7.64 -6.45 -4.09
C ARG A 76 -8.28 -5.57 -3.01
N GLY A 77 -7.48 -4.73 -2.36
CA GLY A 77 -7.89 -3.76 -1.35
C GLY A 77 -7.99 -4.28 0.08
N ALA A 78 -7.83 -5.59 0.29
CA ALA A 78 -7.89 -6.20 1.63
C ALA A 78 -6.55 -6.14 2.38
N VAL A 79 -5.44 -6.00 1.65
CA VAL A 79 -4.12 -5.71 2.24
C VAL A 79 -3.96 -4.20 2.40
N VAL A 80 -3.94 -3.74 3.65
CA VAL A 80 -3.71 -2.34 4.01
C VAL A 80 -2.23 -2.13 4.33
N ILE A 81 -1.59 -1.16 3.70
CA ILE A 81 -0.22 -0.74 4.03
C ILE A 81 -0.28 0.68 4.61
N ASN A 82 0.16 0.81 5.86
CA ASN A 82 0.38 2.07 6.55
C ASN A 82 1.88 2.30 6.71
N PRO A 83 2.39 3.52 6.53
CA PRO A 83 3.79 3.80 6.82
C PRO A 83 4.05 3.79 8.33
N VAL A 84 5.25 3.36 8.73
CA VAL A 84 5.77 3.59 10.09
C VAL A 84 6.11 5.07 10.27
N ASP A 85 6.79 5.64 9.27
CA ASP A 85 7.08 7.06 9.17
C ASP A 85 6.21 7.70 8.08
N PRO A 86 5.19 8.49 8.47
CA PRO A 86 4.25 9.08 7.53
C PRO A 86 4.89 10.15 6.64
N ASN A 87 6.07 10.68 6.98
CA ASN A 87 6.75 11.71 6.19
C ASN A 87 7.69 11.13 5.12
N ARG A 88 7.64 9.81 4.93
CA ARG A 88 8.33 9.07 3.87
C ARG A 88 7.31 8.39 2.97
N PRO A 89 7.70 8.01 1.73
CA PRO A 89 6.80 7.26 0.88
C PRO A 89 6.38 5.94 1.54
N VAL A 90 5.14 5.52 1.32
CA VAL A 90 4.66 4.23 1.83
C VAL A 90 5.36 3.08 1.09
N ILE A 91 5.52 3.20 -0.23
CA ILE A 91 6.31 2.27 -1.05
C ILE A 91 7.30 3.05 -1.92
N SER A 92 8.58 2.67 -1.85
CA SER A 92 9.67 3.17 -2.69
C SER A 92 10.21 2.09 -3.62
N VAL A 93 10.07 2.29 -4.92
CA VAL A 93 10.60 1.39 -5.96
C VAL A 93 11.94 1.95 -6.46
N LYS A 94 13.00 1.15 -6.36
CA LYS A 94 14.37 1.51 -6.75
C LYS A 94 14.94 0.66 -7.88
N ALA A 95 14.27 -0.44 -8.25
CA ALA A 95 14.72 -1.36 -9.29
C ALA A 95 13.71 -1.48 -10.44
N ALA A 96 14.21 -1.79 -11.62
CA ALA A 96 13.40 -1.87 -12.84
C ALA A 96 12.50 -3.11 -12.85
N GLY A 97 11.43 -3.05 -13.66
CA GLY A 97 10.56 -4.22 -13.88
C GLY A 97 9.62 -4.55 -12.71
N VAL A 98 9.58 -3.71 -11.67
CA VAL A 98 8.77 -3.99 -10.47
C VAL A 98 7.27 -3.85 -10.77
N GLY A 99 6.50 -4.83 -10.32
CA GLY A 99 5.04 -4.81 -10.33
C GLY A 99 4.46 -4.61 -8.93
N ILE A 100 3.57 -3.64 -8.75
CA ILE A 100 2.80 -3.42 -7.51
C ILE A 100 1.32 -3.52 -7.83
N ARG A 101 0.62 -4.47 -7.20
CA ARG A 101 -0.78 -4.73 -7.54
C ARG A 101 -1.70 -5.00 -6.36
N GLY A 102 -2.81 -4.28 -6.33
CA GLY A 102 -4.01 -4.62 -5.55
C GLY A 102 -4.00 -4.20 -4.09
N PHE A 103 -3.11 -3.32 -3.66
CA PHE A 103 -3.01 -2.87 -2.28
C PHE A 103 -3.97 -1.72 -1.95
N ASN A 104 -4.30 -1.56 -0.68
CA ASN A 104 -4.87 -0.36 -0.09
C ASN A 104 -3.76 0.39 0.66
N ILE A 105 -3.30 1.51 0.12
CA ILE A 105 -2.15 2.28 0.62
C ILE A 105 -2.68 3.55 1.25
N THR A 106 -2.40 3.80 2.53
CA THR A 106 -3.01 4.91 3.27
C THR A 106 -2.09 5.48 4.36
N GLY A 107 -2.49 6.60 4.97
CA GLY A 107 -1.86 7.16 6.18
C GLY A 107 -0.58 7.97 5.99
N GLY A 108 -0.04 8.09 4.78
CA GLY A 108 1.16 8.88 4.48
C GLY A 108 0.91 10.38 4.24
N ASN A 109 1.78 11.22 4.81
CA ASN A 109 1.91 12.65 4.53
C ASN A 109 2.80 12.96 3.31
N ASP A 110 3.48 11.94 2.78
CA ASP A 110 4.22 11.97 1.51
C ASP A 110 3.41 11.22 0.41
N TYR A 111 4.06 10.84 -0.68
CA TYR A 111 3.52 10.01 -1.74
C TYR A 111 3.22 8.58 -1.26
N GLY A 112 2.09 8.02 -1.70
CA GLY A 112 1.77 6.61 -1.47
C GLY A 112 2.78 5.68 -2.14
N ILE A 113 3.12 5.95 -3.40
CA ILE A 113 4.14 5.20 -4.14
C ILE A 113 5.09 6.17 -4.84
N VAL A 114 6.39 5.98 -4.66
CA VAL A 114 7.43 6.65 -5.46
C VAL A 114 8.18 5.61 -6.27
N VAL A 115 8.24 5.81 -7.58
CA VAL A 115 9.01 5.00 -8.52
C VAL A 115 10.22 5.80 -8.99
N ASN A 116 11.41 5.28 -8.69
CA ASN A 116 12.70 5.81 -9.12
C ASN A 116 13.39 4.83 -10.08
N ALA A 117 12.62 4.18 -10.96
CA ALA A 117 13.08 3.13 -11.84
C ALA A 117 12.23 3.07 -13.12
N SER A 118 12.66 2.27 -14.11
CA SER A 118 11.97 2.15 -15.39
C SER A 118 11.27 0.80 -15.55
N ASN A 119 10.40 0.69 -16.55
CA ASN A 119 9.66 -0.54 -16.88
C ASN A 119 8.79 -1.08 -15.72
N CYS A 120 8.32 -0.22 -14.82
CA CYS A 120 7.53 -0.64 -13.67
C CYS A 120 6.03 -0.63 -13.99
N THR A 121 5.26 -1.45 -13.27
CA THR A 121 3.79 -1.46 -13.39
C THR A 121 3.16 -1.25 -12.02
N VAL A 122 2.37 -0.18 -11.88
CA VAL A 122 1.56 0.08 -10.69
C VAL A 122 0.10 -0.05 -11.08
N SER A 123 -0.58 -1.05 -10.53
CA SER A 123 -1.94 -1.36 -10.99
C SER A 123 -2.93 -1.76 -9.92
N ARG A 124 -4.20 -1.38 -10.13
CA ARG A 124 -5.34 -1.83 -9.32
C ARG A 124 -5.23 -1.49 -7.82
N ASN A 125 -4.41 -0.51 -7.44
CA ASN A 125 -4.27 -0.08 -6.06
C ASN A 125 -5.33 0.96 -5.69
N TYR A 126 -5.70 0.99 -4.42
CA TYR A 126 -6.41 2.09 -3.77
C TYR A 126 -5.38 2.91 -3.00
N ILE A 127 -5.27 4.20 -3.26
CA ILE A 127 -4.24 5.06 -2.66
C ILE A 127 -4.93 6.26 -2.02
N THR A 128 -4.74 6.44 -0.71
CA THR A 128 -5.32 7.52 0.10
C THR A 128 -4.25 8.16 0.97
N THR A 129 -3.45 9.04 0.38
CA THR A 129 -2.24 9.65 0.98
C THR A 129 -2.16 11.14 0.59
N ALA A 130 -1.21 11.90 1.12
CA ALA A 130 -1.05 13.30 0.73
C ALA A 130 -0.71 13.45 -0.77
N GLY A 131 0.33 12.76 -1.24
CA GLY A 131 0.61 12.57 -2.67
C GLY A 131 0.21 11.16 -3.13
N GLY A 132 -0.21 10.99 -4.37
CA GLY A 132 -0.63 9.67 -4.88
C GLY A 132 0.57 8.82 -5.35
N ILE A 133 0.86 8.87 -6.65
CA ILE A 133 1.97 8.14 -7.28
C ILE A 133 2.94 9.13 -7.90
N LYS A 134 4.23 9.00 -7.59
CA LYS A 134 5.30 9.76 -8.22
C LYS A 134 6.17 8.88 -9.09
N LEU A 135 6.41 9.31 -10.32
CA LEU A 135 7.42 8.79 -11.23
C LEU A 135 8.57 9.80 -11.29
N ASN A 136 9.77 9.40 -10.85
CA ASN A 136 10.94 10.26 -10.77
C ASN A 136 12.09 9.65 -11.57
N GLY A 137 12.49 10.28 -12.67
CA GLY A 137 13.48 9.69 -13.59
C GLY A 137 13.03 8.36 -14.19
N SER A 138 11.71 8.11 -14.27
CA SER A 138 11.17 6.82 -14.67
C SER A 138 10.77 6.82 -16.14
N SER A 139 11.09 5.73 -16.83
CA SER A 139 10.69 5.53 -18.22
C SER A 139 9.91 4.24 -18.44
N ASN A 140 9.09 4.23 -19.50
CA ASN A 140 8.38 3.04 -19.98
C ASN A 140 7.55 2.31 -18.91
N SER A 141 7.05 3.05 -17.91
CA SER A 141 6.26 2.51 -16.80
C SER A 141 4.76 2.65 -17.07
N THR A 142 3.98 1.72 -16.53
CA THR A 142 2.52 1.68 -16.70
C THR A 142 1.83 1.92 -15.36
N ILE A 143 1.02 2.98 -15.29
CA ILE A 143 0.17 3.31 -14.15
C ILE A 143 -1.28 3.14 -14.57
N ILE A 144 -1.92 2.05 -14.12
CA ILE A 144 -3.21 1.63 -14.68
C ILE A 144 -4.21 1.10 -13.65
N TYR A 145 -5.50 1.45 -13.78
CA TYR A 145 -6.58 0.96 -12.91
C TYR A 145 -6.43 1.30 -11.42
N ASN A 146 -5.66 2.34 -11.09
CA ASN A 146 -5.56 2.80 -9.71
C ASN A 146 -6.73 3.73 -9.36
N THR A 147 -7.15 3.70 -8.09
CA THR A 147 -8.10 4.66 -7.53
C THR A 147 -7.34 5.49 -6.50
N ILE A 148 -7.12 6.77 -6.80
CA ILE A 148 -6.22 7.65 -6.07
C ILE A 148 -7.04 8.78 -5.48
N THR A 149 -6.96 8.94 -4.17
CA THR A 149 -7.47 10.09 -3.43
C THR A 149 -6.31 10.81 -2.76
N SER A 150 -5.94 11.99 -3.24
CA SER A 150 -4.78 12.74 -2.75
C SER A 150 -5.13 14.17 -2.32
N GLY A 151 -4.37 14.72 -1.37
CA GLY A 151 -4.44 16.14 -0.98
C GLY A 151 -3.49 17.05 -1.77
N GLY A 152 -2.53 16.46 -2.47
CA GLY A 152 -1.64 17.11 -3.43
C GLY A 152 -1.68 16.38 -4.77
N ASP A 153 -0.53 16.24 -5.42
CA ASP A 153 -0.45 15.61 -6.74
C ASP A 153 -0.85 14.13 -6.70
N ALA A 154 -1.89 13.79 -7.46
CA ALA A 154 -2.38 12.41 -7.55
C ALA A 154 -1.42 11.53 -8.37
N ILE A 155 -0.91 12.06 -9.48
CA ILE A 155 0.12 11.41 -10.28
C ILE A 155 1.11 12.49 -10.73
N ASP A 156 2.35 12.40 -10.25
CA ASP A 156 3.45 13.35 -10.53
C ASP A 156 4.51 12.67 -11.41
N LEU A 157 4.93 13.34 -12.49
CA LEU A 157 5.95 12.86 -13.42
C LEU A 157 7.09 13.88 -13.48
N ILE A 158 8.23 13.54 -12.87
CA ILE A 158 9.43 14.37 -12.86
C ILE A 158 10.52 13.69 -13.69
N ASN A 159 11.06 14.39 -14.68
CA ASN A 159 12.14 13.89 -15.56
C ASN A 159 11.85 12.49 -16.13
N SER A 160 10.58 12.23 -16.47
CA SER A 160 10.07 10.90 -16.81
C SER A 160 9.49 10.87 -18.22
N SER A 161 9.64 9.76 -18.95
CA SER A 161 9.29 9.69 -20.38
C SER A 161 8.73 8.33 -20.80
N GLY A 162 7.94 8.28 -21.87
CA GLY A 162 7.42 7.00 -22.42
C GLY A 162 6.48 6.23 -21.47
N ASN A 163 5.91 6.88 -20.46
CA ASN A 163 5.03 6.23 -19.50
C ASN A 163 3.58 6.17 -20.00
N LEU A 164 2.88 5.07 -19.70
CA LEU A 164 1.45 4.90 -19.97
C LEU A 164 0.66 5.14 -18.69
N ILE A 165 -0.10 6.23 -18.65
CA ILE A 165 -1.04 6.54 -17.57
C ILE A 165 -2.45 6.37 -18.12
N SER A 166 -3.17 5.34 -17.69
CA SER A 166 -4.48 5.01 -18.28
C SER A 166 -5.45 4.46 -17.26
N ARG A 167 -6.75 4.74 -17.43
CA ARG A 167 -7.83 4.11 -16.64
C ARG A 167 -7.66 4.25 -15.12
N ASN A 168 -7.08 5.36 -14.66
CA ASN A 168 -7.03 5.69 -13.24
C ASN A 168 -8.24 6.56 -12.88
N ILE A 169 -8.76 6.38 -11.67
CA ILE A 169 -9.81 7.23 -11.09
C ILE A 169 -9.11 8.12 -10.07
N ILE A 170 -9.21 9.44 -10.24
CA ILE A 170 -8.54 10.43 -9.41
C ILE A 170 -9.58 11.31 -8.72
N THR A 171 -9.44 11.45 -7.41
CA THR A 171 -10.20 12.36 -6.57
C THR A 171 -9.23 13.24 -5.79
N LEU A 172 -9.36 14.56 -5.87
CA LEU A 172 -8.55 15.50 -5.09
C LEU A 172 -9.33 15.96 -3.85
N ARG A 173 -8.63 16.23 -2.74
CA ARG A 173 -9.18 16.77 -1.49
C ARG A 173 -8.83 18.23 -1.27
#